data_AF-A0A1I3LC63-F1
#
_entry.id   AF-A0A1I3LC63-F1
#
_cell.length_a   1.000
_cell.length_b   1.000
_cell.length_c   1.000
_cell.angle_alpha   90.00
_cell.angle_beta   90.00
_cell.angle_gamma   90.00
#
_symmetry.space_group_name_H-M   'P 1'
#
loop_
_entity.id
_entity.type
_entity.pdbx_description
1 polymer ?
#
loop_
_entity_poly.entity_id
_entity_poly.type
_entity_poly.pdbx_seq_one_letter_code
_entity_poly.pdbx_strand_id
1 'polypeptide(L)'
;MVSVNQGAWVPGSDNYHYGYNSLPNLPITGAPADANFRRWSVLHDGTLYRLYAFRGSSRDTLYQFAWDGTSYAYGYHSIPVLTLTGVPADADSGSVSLLHSGGAYHAYLHRLGDPGTLYQFVWVPGTATYQWSYGEHAPALRVTGFPPDTDWSRWSMLHDGTAYRIYAFHYGCDDRISQGSWNGDAAEYQYGHNSIPQLNLKDFPDTSDTGRVAMLHDGTDYRFYFQTR
;
A
#
# COMPACT_ATOMS: atom_id res chain seq x y z
N MET A 1 -4.15 -19.73 9.78
CA MET A 1 -4.84 -18.46 10.10
C MET A 1 -4.17 -17.39 9.26
N VAL A 2 -4.91 -16.51 8.59
CA VAL A 2 -4.28 -15.46 7.77
C VAL A 2 -3.81 -14.35 8.69
N SER A 3 -2.59 -13.85 8.49
CA SER A 3 -2.03 -12.75 9.26
C SER A 3 -1.03 -11.96 8.42
N VAL A 4 -0.55 -10.85 8.98
CA VAL A 4 0.57 -10.09 8.42
C VAL A 4 1.68 -9.93 9.48
N ASN A 5 2.93 -10.09 9.05
CA ASN A 5 4.10 -9.78 9.85
C ASN A 5 4.42 -8.30 9.69
N GLN A 6 4.70 -7.61 10.80
CA GLN A 6 4.96 -6.17 10.82
C GLN A 6 6.38 -5.88 11.30
N GLY A 7 6.99 -4.88 10.68
CA GLY A 7 8.15 -4.17 11.21
C GLY A 7 7.94 -2.66 11.15
N ALA A 8 8.92 -1.93 11.65
CA ALA A 8 8.95 -0.48 11.54
C ALA A 8 10.34 0.04 11.22
N TRP A 9 10.40 1.23 10.63
CA TRP A 9 11.65 1.93 10.34
C TRP A 9 12.35 2.33 11.64
N VAL A 10 13.67 2.16 11.67
CA VAL A 10 14.52 2.57 12.79
C VAL A 10 15.06 3.97 12.54
N PRO A 11 14.75 4.98 13.38
CA PRO A 11 15.17 6.35 13.16
C PRO A 11 16.68 6.54 13.01
N GLY A 12 17.08 7.35 12.04
CA GLY A 12 18.50 7.62 11.76
C GLY A 12 19.21 6.49 11.02
N SER A 13 18.47 5.51 10.49
CA SER A 13 19.02 4.39 9.72
C SER A 13 18.32 4.23 8.36
N ASP A 14 18.80 3.29 7.57
CA ASP A 14 18.18 2.82 6.33
C ASP A 14 17.40 1.50 6.53
N ASN A 15 17.04 1.12 7.77
CA ASN A 15 16.49 -0.21 8.05
C ASN A 15 15.05 -0.16 8.56
N TYR A 16 14.23 -1.10 8.08
CA TYR A 16 13.03 -1.57 8.77
C TYR A 16 13.37 -2.87 9.50
N HIS A 17 13.04 -2.94 10.79
CA HIS A 17 13.23 -4.15 11.60
C HIS A 17 11.90 -4.75 11.98
N TYR A 18 11.80 -6.07 11.84
CA TYR A 18 10.64 -6.83 12.29
C TYR A 18 10.39 -6.62 13.80
N GLY A 19 9.13 -6.37 14.16
CA GLY A 19 8.73 -6.17 15.56
C GLY A 19 9.22 -4.88 16.22
N TYR A 20 10.05 -4.06 15.57
CA TYR A 20 10.55 -2.82 16.17
C TYR A 20 9.40 -1.83 16.45
N ASN A 21 9.21 -1.48 17.73
CA ASN A 21 8.11 -0.63 18.21
C ASN A 21 6.74 -0.99 17.64
N SER A 22 6.49 -2.26 17.34
CA SER A 22 5.28 -2.73 16.68
C SER A 22 4.81 -4.07 17.21
N LEU A 23 3.52 -4.37 17.03
CA LEU A 23 3.02 -5.74 17.18
C LEU A 23 3.60 -6.59 16.03
N PRO A 24 4.36 -7.66 16.31
CA PRO A 24 5.12 -8.35 15.27
C PRO A 24 4.24 -9.14 14.29
N ASN A 25 3.09 -9.65 14.73
CA ASN A 25 2.15 -10.39 13.90
C ASN A 25 0.71 -9.91 14.17
N LEU A 26 -0.04 -9.68 13.11
CA LEU A 26 -1.40 -9.16 13.16
C LEU A 26 -2.37 -10.15 12.46
N PRO A 27 -3.23 -10.84 13.21
CA PRO A 27 -4.23 -11.73 12.64
C PRO A 27 -5.26 -11.00 11.76
N ILE A 28 -5.79 -11.70 10.76
CA ILE A 28 -6.92 -11.26 9.94
C ILE A 28 -8.07 -12.24 10.16
N THR A 29 -9.25 -11.71 10.48
CA THR A 29 -10.42 -12.51 10.90
C THR A 29 -11.68 -12.14 10.13
N GLY A 30 -12.61 -13.10 10.03
CA GLY A 30 -13.91 -12.89 9.37
C GLY A 30 -13.84 -12.67 7.86
N ALA A 31 -12.68 -12.87 7.22
CA ALA A 31 -12.49 -12.66 5.80
C ALA A 31 -13.43 -13.54 4.96
N PRO A 32 -14.08 -13.01 3.92
CA PRO A 32 -14.78 -13.80 2.92
C PRO A 32 -13.87 -14.88 2.31
N ALA A 33 -14.44 -16.02 1.92
CA ALA A 33 -13.67 -17.16 1.40
C ALA A 33 -12.90 -16.85 0.10
N ASP A 34 -13.37 -15.87 -0.67
CA ASP A 34 -12.72 -15.38 -1.89
C ASP A 34 -11.85 -14.14 -1.65
N ALA A 35 -11.57 -13.73 -0.40
CA ALA A 35 -10.64 -12.63 -0.14
C ALA A 35 -9.22 -12.97 -0.64
N ASN A 36 -8.69 -12.14 -1.52
CA ASN A 36 -7.42 -12.37 -2.19
C ASN A 36 -6.30 -11.57 -1.54
N PHE A 37 -5.71 -12.12 -0.47
CA PHE A 37 -4.56 -11.53 0.23
C PHE A 37 -3.24 -11.58 -0.56
N ARG A 38 -3.27 -12.01 -1.82
CA ARG A 38 -2.16 -11.78 -2.74
C ARG A 38 -2.16 -10.36 -3.32
N ARG A 39 -3.31 -9.67 -3.27
CA ARG A 39 -3.55 -8.36 -3.85
C ARG A 39 -4.23 -7.49 -2.79
N TRP A 40 -3.40 -6.91 -1.93
CA TRP A 40 -3.86 -6.29 -0.69
C TRP A 40 -3.04 -5.03 -0.38
N SER A 41 -3.54 -4.22 0.53
CA SER A 41 -2.83 -3.03 1.03
C SER A 41 -3.36 -2.64 2.41
N VAL A 42 -2.67 -1.70 3.05
CA VAL A 42 -3.10 -1.10 4.31
C VAL A 42 -3.04 0.41 4.22
N LEU A 43 -3.84 1.08 5.04
CA LEU A 43 -3.71 2.51 5.29
C LEU A 43 -4.12 2.83 6.74
N HIS A 44 -3.62 3.93 7.27
CA HIS A 44 -4.14 4.53 8.50
C HIS A 44 -4.80 5.86 8.15
N ASP A 45 -6.05 6.04 8.56
CA ASP A 45 -6.83 7.24 8.25
C ASP A 45 -6.75 8.32 9.34
N GLY A 46 -5.90 8.13 10.34
CA GLY A 46 -5.80 8.96 11.53
C GLY A 46 -6.66 8.48 12.69
N THR A 47 -7.55 7.50 12.47
CA THR A 47 -8.40 6.89 13.50
C THR A 47 -8.24 5.37 13.53
N LEU A 48 -8.33 4.71 12.37
CA LEU A 48 -8.31 3.27 12.22
C LEU A 48 -7.20 2.84 11.26
N TYR A 49 -6.55 1.73 11.62
CA TYR A 49 -5.75 0.95 10.68
C TYR A 49 -6.71 0.11 9.85
N ARG A 50 -6.63 0.26 8.54
CA ARG A 50 -7.49 -0.44 7.59
C ARG A 50 -6.66 -1.33 6.70
N LEU A 51 -7.19 -2.51 6.42
CA LEU A 51 -6.64 -3.45 5.45
C LEU A 51 -7.65 -3.64 4.32
N TYR A 52 -7.13 -3.80 3.11
CA TYR A 52 -7.92 -4.02 1.91
C TYR A 52 -7.39 -5.24 1.19
N ALA A 53 -8.28 -6.07 0.64
CA ALA A 53 -7.91 -7.18 -0.22
C ALA A 53 -8.88 -7.27 -1.39
N PHE A 54 -8.41 -7.57 -2.60
CA PHE A 54 -9.32 -7.79 -3.72
C PHE A 54 -10.23 -9.00 -3.47
N ARG A 55 -11.44 -8.94 -4.04
CA ARG A 55 -12.34 -10.08 -4.13
C ARG A 55 -11.91 -11.01 -5.27
N GLY A 56 -11.56 -12.26 -4.97
CA GLY A 56 -11.31 -13.33 -5.92
C GLY A 56 -10.37 -12.91 -7.05
N SER A 57 -10.86 -13.01 -8.28
CA SER A 57 -10.22 -12.52 -9.52
C SER A 57 -10.80 -11.18 -10.02
N SER A 58 -11.67 -10.52 -9.26
CA SER A 58 -12.21 -9.22 -9.64
C SER A 58 -11.09 -8.20 -9.85
N ARG A 59 -11.32 -7.28 -10.79
CA ARG A 59 -10.44 -6.17 -11.15
C ARG A 59 -10.76 -4.88 -10.38
N ASP A 60 -11.89 -4.84 -9.69
CA ASP A 60 -12.46 -3.60 -9.16
C ASP A 60 -13.01 -3.71 -7.74
N THR A 61 -13.18 -4.90 -7.20
CA THR A 61 -13.89 -5.08 -5.93
C THR A 61 -12.90 -5.36 -4.81
N LEU A 62 -12.96 -4.54 -3.75
CA LEU A 62 -12.13 -4.66 -2.56
C LEU A 62 -12.98 -5.01 -1.34
N TYR A 63 -12.48 -5.92 -0.51
CA TYR A 63 -12.97 -6.11 0.86
C TYR A 63 -12.19 -5.20 1.80
N GLN A 64 -12.90 -4.57 2.74
CA GLN A 64 -12.29 -3.72 3.77
C GLN A 64 -12.38 -4.38 5.14
N PHE A 65 -11.30 -4.20 5.89
CA PHE A 65 -11.12 -4.64 7.26
C PHE A 65 -10.63 -3.44 8.07
N ALA A 66 -10.87 -3.44 9.39
CA ALA A 66 -10.19 -2.51 10.28
C ALA A 66 -9.68 -3.22 11.54
N TRP A 67 -8.66 -2.64 12.15
CA TRP A 67 -8.07 -3.15 13.39
C TRP A 67 -9.03 -2.93 14.57
N ASP A 68 -9.38 -4.00 15.26
CA ASP A 68 -10.29 -3.98 16.43
C ASP A 68 -9.57 -3.93 17.79
N GLY A 69 -8.24 -3.81 17.77
CA GLY A 69 -7.37 -3.94 18.94
C GLY A 69 -6.65 -5.29 19.03
N THR A 70 -7.14 -6.30 18.32
CA THR A 70 -6.62 -7.67 18.34
C THR A 70 -6.41 -8.30 16.96
N SER A 71 -7.22 -7.92 15.97
CA SER A 71 -7.15 -8.42 14.59
C SER A 71 -7.64 -7.38 13.59
N TYR A 72 -7.24 -7.53 12.32
CA TYR A 72 -7.95 -6.89 11.21
C TYR A 72 -9.23 -7.67 10.94
N ALA A 73 -10.36 -7.15 11.43
CA ALA A 73 -11.67 -7.78 11.33
C ALA A 73 -12.45 -7.25 10.12
N TYR A 74 -13.00 -8.16 9.32
CA TYR A 74 -13.80 -7.82 8.14
C TYR A 74 -15.03 -6.99 8.52
N GLY A 75 -15.23 -5.85 7.85
CA GLY A 75 -16.39 -4.98 8.07
C GLY A 75 -16.42 -4.26 9.43
N TYR A 76 -15.43 -4.44 10.30
CA TYR A 76 -15.34 -3.70 11.57
C TYR A 76 -15.10 -2.21 11.28
N HIS A 77 -16.02 -1.33 11.69
CA HIS A 77 -15.98 0.13 11.44
C HIS A 77 -15.51 0.52 10.02
N SER A 78 -15.95 -0.25 9.03
CA SER A 78 -15.54 -0.16 7.63
C SER A 78 -16.73 -0.32 6.69
N ILE A 79 -16.54 0.04 5.43
CA ILE A 79 -17.43 -0.29 4.32
C ILE A 79 -17.00 -1.67 3.82
N PRO A 80 -17.73 -2.76 4.10
CA PRO A 80 -17.20 -4.11 3.93
C PRO A 80 -16.79 -4.43 2.49
N VAL A 81 -17.51 -3.88 1.52
CA VAL A 81 -17.26 -4.06 0.09
C VAL A 81 -17.16 -2.70 -0.57
N LEU A 82 -16.04 -2.44 -1.24
CA LEU A 82 -15.76 -1.24 -2.01
C LEU A 82 -15.59 -1.60 -3.49
N THR A 83 -15.89 -0.66 -4.38
CA THR A 83 -15.72 -0.83 -5.82
C THR A 83 -14.90 0.31 -6.43
N LEU A 84 -13.91 -0.03 -7.23
CA LEU A 84 -13.20 0.88 -8.12
C LEU A 84 -14.05 1.09 -9.37
N THR A 85 -14.39 2.33 -9.70
CA THR A 85 -15.24 2.66 -10.86
C THR A 85 -14.49 3.53 -11.86
N GLY A 86 -14.88 3.42 -13.13
CA GLY A 86 -14.17 4.09 -14.22
C GLY A 86 -12.75 3.53 -14.43
N VAL A 87 -12.47 2.30 -13.99
CA VAL A 87 -11.15 1.68 -14.09
C VAL A 87 -10.69 1.65 -15.54
N PRO A 88 -9.54 2.28 -15.89
CA PRO A 88 -8.98 2.18 -17.23
C PRO A 88 -8.77 0.72 -17.65
N ALA A 89 -8.99 0.42 -18.93
CA ALA A 89 -8.92 -0.95 -19.44
C ALA A 89 -7.53 -1.60 -19.24
N ASP A 90 -6.49 -0.77 -19.25
CA ASP A 90 -5.09 -1.14 -19.05
C ASP A 90 -4.59 -0.92 -17.60
N ALA A 91 -5.47 -0.74 -16.62
CA ALA A 91 -5.08 -0.73 -15.22
C ALA A 91 -4.68 -2.15 -14.75
N ASP A 92 -3.55 -2.23 -14.05
CA ASP A 92 -3.04 -3.45 -13.43
C ASP A 92 -3.70 -3.67 -12.07
N SER A 93 -4.73 -4.51 -12.06
CA SER A 93 -5.39 -4.97 -10.82
C SER A 93 -4.66 -6.12 -10.13
N GLY A 94 -3.42 -6.45 -10.53
CA GLY A 94 -2.57 -7.45 -9.89
C GLY A 94 -2.01 -6.98 -8.54
N SER A 95 -2.01 -5.68 -8.29
CA SER A 95 -1.58 -5.04 -7.05
C SER A 95 -2.37 -3.75 -6.82
N VAL A 96 -2.38 -3.24 -5.60
CA VAL A 96 -3.01 -1.95 -5.25
C VAL A 96 -2.27 -1.35 -4.08
N SER A 97 -2.20 -0.02 -4.04
CA SER A 97 -1.80 0.69 -2.83
C SER A 97 -2.88 1.68 -2.42
N LEU A 98 -3.14 1.80 -1.12
CA LEU A 98 -4.06 2.80 -0.58
C LEU A 98 -3.36 3.71 0.42
N LEU A 99 -3.76 4.98 0.45
CA LEU A 99 -3.33 5.93 1.47
C LEU A 99 -4.46 6.93 1.78
N HIS A 100 -4.34 7.60 2.93
CA HIS A 100 -5.23 8.68 3.33
C HIS A 100 -4.42 9.96 3.51
N SER A 101 -4.93 11.07 2.98
CA SER A 101 -4.26 12.36 2.97
C SER A 101 -5.24 13.49 2.74
N GLY A 102 -5.12 14.60 3.48
CA GLY A 102 -5.96 15.77 3.27
C GLY A 102 -7.47 15.51 3.40
N GLY A 103 -7.87 14.48 4.15
CA GLY A 103 -9.27 14.05 4.29
C GLY A 103 -9.80 13.17 3.14
N ALA A 104 -8.96 12.87 2.15
CA ALA A 104 -9.30 12.01 1.03
C ALA A 104 -8.65 10.62 1.17
N TYR A 105 -9.36 9.59 0.71
CA TYR A 105 -8.84 8.24 0.60
C TYR A 105 -8.51 7.97 -0.86
N HIS A 106 -7.30 7.51 -1.10
CA HIS A 106 -6.79 7.24 -2.43
C HIS A 106 -6.51 5.75 -2.59
N ALA A 107 -6.81 5.23 -3.78
CA ALA A 107 -6.34 3.93 -4.24
C ALA A 107 -5.54 4.13 -5.53
N TYR A 108 -4.47 3.35 -5.70
CA TYR A 108 -3.58 3.44 -6.84
C TYR A 108 -3.38 2.07 -7.48
N LEU A 109 -3.42 2.06 -8.80
CA LEU A 109 -3.06 0.91 -9.63
C LEU A 109 -2.00 1.35 -10.63
N HIS A 110 -1.01 0.51 -10.93
CA HIS A 110 -0.13 0.77 -12.07
C HIS A 110 -0.87 0.59 -13.40
N ARG A 111 -0.28 1.11 -14.47
CA ARG A 111 -0.67 0.79 -15.83
C ARG A 111 0.04 -0.49 -16.29
N LEU A 112 -0.70 -1.42 -16.91
CA LEU A 112 -0.16 -2.64 -17.49
C LEU A 112 0.87 -2.30 -18.57
N GLY A 113 2.07 -2.88 -18.45
CA GLY A 113 3.18 -2.67 -19.39
C GLY A 113 3.91 -1.34 -19.26
N ASP A 114 3.44 -0.42 -18.40
CA ASP A 114 4.11 0.86 -18.10
C ASP A 114 3.98 1.17 -16.59
N PRO A 115 4.82 0.56 -15.74
CA PRO A 115 4.80 0.84 -14.31
C PRO A 115 5.25 2.28 -13.97
N GLY A 116 5.76 3.05 -14.94
CA GLY A 116 6.03 4.49 -14.77
C GLY A 116 4.74 5.34 -14.69
N THR A 117 3.56 4.73 -14.83
CA THR A 117 2.27 5.40 -14.71
C THR A 117 1.43 4.75 -13.61
N LEU A 118 0.87 5.59 -12.73
CA LEU A 118 -0.09 5.22 -11.69
C LEU A 118 -1.45 5.84 -12.01
N TYR A 119 -2.51 5.06 -11.99
CA TYR A 119 -3.88 5.54 -11.98
C TYR A 119 -4.35 5.79 -10.56
N GLN A 120 -4.88 7.00 -10.31
CA GLN A 120 -5.39 7.40 -9.01
C GLN A 120 -6.92 7.33 -8.99
N PHE A 121 -7.45 6.68 -7.97
CA PHE A 121 -8.87 6.61 -7.65
C PHE A 121 -9.09 7.27 -6.30
N VAL A 122 -10.20 8.00 -6.16
CA VAL A 122 -10.54 8.73 -4.93
C VAL A 122 -11.88 8.23 -4.41
N TRP A 123 -11.96 7.95 -3.11
CA TRP A 123 -13.21 7.56 -2.49
C TRP A 123 -14.24 8.68 -2.58
N VAL A 124 -15.45 8.35 -3.02
CA VAL A 124 -16.57 9.29 -3.13
C VAL A 124 -17.34 9.30 -1.80
N PRO A 125 -17.38 10.43 -1.08
CA PRO A 125 -17.99 10.49 0.25
C PRO A 125 -19.43 10.00 0.30
N GLY A 126 -19.74 9.20 1.33
CA GLY A 126 -21.08 8.63 1.54
C GLY A 126 -21.42 7.45 0.61
N THR A 127 -20.44 6.92 -0.13
CA THR A 127 -20.63 5.79 -1.04
C THR A 127 -19.69 4.63 -0.72
N ALA A 128 -19.85 3.52 -1.43
CA ALA A 128 -18.93 2.39 -1.41
C ALA A 128 -17.92 2.40 -2.57
N THR A 129 -17.60 3.59 -3.11
CA THR A 129 -16.92 3.69 -4.39
C THR A 129 -15.64 4.51 -4.31
N TYR A 130 -14.57 3.99 -4.90
CA TYR A 130 -13.43 4.77 -5.35
C TYR A 130 -13.61 5.05 -6.84
N GLN A 131 -13.56 6.30 -7.24
CA GLN A 131 -13.80 6.70 -8.63
C GLN A 131 -12.51 7.22 -9.25
N TRP A 132 -12.20 6.71 -10.44
CA TRP A 132 -11.14 7.25 -11.29
C TRP A 132 -11.56 8.62 -11.85
N SER A 133 -10.61 9.55 -11.96
CA SER A 133 -10.88 10.90 -12.46
C SER A 133 -11.98 11.62 -11.69
N TYR A 134 -11.92 11.57 -10.35
CA TYR A 134 -12.90 12.19 -9.45
C TYR A 134 -12.35 13.48 -8.82
N GLY A 135 -13.17 14.53 -8.83
CA GLY A 135 -12.82 15.83 -8.26
C GLY A 135 -11.69 16.53 -9.02
N GLU A 136 -10.85 17.25 -8.28
CA GLU A 136 -9.70 17.99 -8.82
C GLU A 136 -8.41 17.15 -8.83
N HIS A 137 -8.51 15.87 -8.50
CA HIS A 137 -7.38 14.95 -8.39
C HIS A 137 -6.91 14.48 -9.76
N ALA A 138 -5.59 14.48 -9.98
CA ALA A 138 -5.00 14.04 -11.24
C ALA A 138 -5.28 12.54 -11.47
N PRO A 139 -5.92 12.15 -12.58
CA PRO A 139 -6.34 10.77 -12.81
C PRO A 139 -5.15 9.81 -13.06
N ALA A 140 -4.01 10.35 -13.47
CA ALA A 140 -2.78 9.61 -13.71
C ALA A 140 -1.58 10.39 -13.19
N LEU A 141 -0.64 9.69 -12.57
CA LEU A 141 0.57 10.21 -11.98
C LEU A 141 1.78 9.50 -12.59
N ARG A 142 2.89 10.24 -12.76
CA ARG A 142 4.14 9.71 -13.30
C ARG A 142 5.07 9.27 -12.19
N VAL A 143 5.85 8.22 -12.45
CA VAL A 143 6.91 7.71 -11.59
C VAL A 143 8.19 7.63 -12.40
N THR A 144 9.25 8.28 -11.94
CA THR A 144 10.50 8.46 -12.71
C THR A 144 11.75 8.25 -11.85
N GLY A 145 12.88 7.99 -12.52
CA GLY A 145 14.20 7.93 -11.89
C GLY A 145 14.51 6.67 -11.08
N PHE A 146 13.54 5.76 -10.91
CA PHE A 146 13.75 4.49 -10.22
C PHE A 146 14.75 3.59 -10.97
N PRO A 147 15.58 2.80 -10.25
CA PRO A 147 16.57 1.91 -10.85
C PRO A 147 15.99 0.93 -11.89
N PRO A 148 16.74 0.54 -12.93
CA PRO A 148 16.26 -0.40 -13.95
C PRO A 148 15.87 -1.79 -13.41
N ASP A 149 16.42 -2.18 -12.25
CA ASP A 149 16.10 -3.45 -11.57
C ASP A 149 14.92 -3.32 -10.60
N THR A 150 14.15 -2.23 -10.64
CA THR A 150 12.95 -2.06 -9.80
C THR A 150 11.88 -3.10 -10.13
N ASP A 151 11.42 -3.82 -9.11
CA ASP A 151 10.36 -4.80 -9.19
C ASP A 151 9.00 -4.17 -8.83
N TRP A 152 8.32 -3.69 -9.87
CA TRP A 152 7.01 -3.07 -9.76
C TRP A 152 5.87 -4.06 -9.46
N SER A 153 6.14 -5.35 -9.33
CA SER A 153 5.14 -6.29 -8.78
C SER A 153 5.07 -6.23 -7.25
N ARG A 154 6.10 -5.67 -6.60
CA ARG A 154 6.24 -5.55 -5.14
C ARG A 154 6.47 -4.09 -4.77
N TRP A 155 5.39 -3.32 -4.73
CA TRP A 155 5.40 -1.89 -4.47
C TRP A 155 4.34 -1.51 -3.43
N SER A 156 4.50 -0.33 -2.83
CA SER A 156 3.50 0.27 -1.95
C SER A 156 3.71 1.78 -1.87
N MET A 157 2.70 2.50 -1.41
CA MET A 157 2.75 3.92 -1.11
C MET A 157 2.28 4.17 0.32
N LEU A 158 2.66 5.33 0.86
CA LEU A 158 2.09 5.90 2.07
C LEU A 158 2.17 7.42 2.01
N HIS A 159 1.44 8.09 2.89
CA HIS A 159 1.59 9.52 3.15
C HIS A 159 1.97 9.71 4.61
N ASP A 160 3.10 10.38 4.86
CA ASP A 160 3.66 10.54 6.21
C ASP A 160 3.21 11.84 6.91
N GLY A 161 2.30 12.60 6.28
CA GLY A 161 1.88 13.93 6.72
C GLY A 161 2.64 15.08 6.04
N THR A 162 3.78 14.80 5.42
CA THR A 162 4.63 15.77 4.71
C THR A 162 4.80 15.41 3.24
N ALA A 163 5.05 14.14 2.93
CA ALA A 163 5.37 13.64 1.61
C ALA A 163 4.51 12.42 1.26
N TYR A 164 4.08 12.36 0.00
CA TYR A 164 3.54 11.15 -0.60
C TYR A 164 4.72 10.30 -1.06
N ARG A 165 4.85 9.10 -0.51
CA ARG A 165 6.00 8.23 -0.75
C ARG A 165 5.59 7.01 -1.56
N ILE A 166 6.50 6.54 -2.40
CA ILE A 166 6.38 5.31 -3.16
C ILE A 166 7.62 4.45 -2.93
N TYR A 167 7.40 3.15 -2.81
CA TYR A 167 8.38 2.14 -2.49
C TYR A 167 8.25 0.99 -3.46
N ALA A 168 9.36 0.42 -3.89
CA ALA A 168 9.37 -0.80 -4.70
C ALA A 168 10.62 -1.62 -4.42
N PHE A 169 10.49 -2.94 -4.48
CA PHE A 169 11.63 -3.86 -4.29
C PHE A 169 12.57 -3.82 -5.49
N HIS A 170 13.72 -4.48 -5.36
CA HIS A 170 14.58 -4.80 -6.48
C HIS A 170 14.38 -6.27 -6.92
N TYR A 171 14.44 -6.53 -8.22
CA TYR A 171 14.38 -7.88 -8.76
C TYR A 171 15.49 -8.77 -8.20
N GLY A 172 15.12 -9.96 -7.72
CA GLY A 172 16.06 -10.92 -7.12
C GLY A 172 16.52 -10.57 -5.71
N CYS A 173 15.97 -9.51 -5.10
CA CYS A 173 16.21 -9.15 -3.70
C CYS A 173 14.91 -9.19 -2.90
N ASP A 174 14.98 -9.68 -1.67
CA ASP A 174 13.84 -9.81 -0.76
C ASP A 174 13.96 -8.92 0.47
N ASP A 175 15.04 -8.14 0.56
CA ASP A 175 15.37 -7.31 1.70
C ASP A 175 15.79 -5.89 1.32
N ARG A 176 15.65 -5.50 0.05
CA ARG A 176 16.07 -4.18 -0.46
C ARG A 176 14.93 -3.47 -1.19
N ILE A 177 14.68 -2.23 -0.80
CA ILE A 177 13.57 -1.40 -1.27
C ILE A 177 14.10 -0.04 -1.74
N SER A 178 13.73 0.36 -2.95
CA SER A 178 13.90 1.73 -3.45
C SER A 178 12.78 2.63 -2.95
N GLN A 179 13.11 3.87 -2.59
CA GLN A 179 12.13 4.87 -2.14
C GLN A 179 12.19 6.12 -3.03
N GLY A 180 11.01 6.70 -3.27
CA GLY A 180 10.84 8.02 -3.83
C GLY A 180 9.68 8.76 -3.18
N SER A 181 9.52 10.03 -3.55
CA SER A 181 8.34 10.80 -3.13
C SER A 181 7.86 11.77 -4.21
N TRP A 182 6.66 12.30 -4.03
CA TRP A 182 6.06 13.28 -4.93
C TRP A 182 6.86 14.59 -4.93
N ASN A 183 7.33 14.98 -6.11
CA ASN A 183 7.91 16.29 -6.39
C ASN A 183 6.81 17.19 -6.98
N GLY A 184 6.36 18.17 -6.20
CA GLY A 184 5.31 19.12 -6.62
C GLY A 184 5.70 20.01 -7.79
N ASP A 185 6.97 20.37 -7.93
CA ASP A 185 7.46 21.24 -9.01
C ASP A 185 7.48 20.50 -10.36
N ALA A 186 7.80 19.20 -10.33
CA ALA A 186 7.83 18.35 -11.51
C ALA A 186 6.49 17.63 -11.79
N ALA A 187 5.56 17.67 -10.83
CA ALA A 187 4.30 16.94 -10.85
C ALA A 187 4.46 15.41 -11.10
N GLU A 188 5.42 14.79 -10.41
CA GLU A 188 5.71 13.36 -10.52
C GLU A 188 6.34 12.77 -9.25
N TYR A 189 6.22 11.45 -9.06
CA TYR A 189 7.01 10.73 -8.07
C TYR A 189 8.43 10.50 -8.59
N GLN A 190 9.42 10.91 -7.79
CA GLN A 190 10.82 10.82 -8.17
C GLN A 190 11.59 9.97 -7.17
N TYR A 191 12.38 9.03 -7.69
CA TYR A 191 13.33 8.25 -6.90
C TYR A 191 14.27 9.16 -6.08
N GLY A 192 14.46 8.83 -4.80
CA GLY A 192 15.34 9.57 -3.90
C GLY A 192 14.90 10.99 -3.52
N HIS A 193 13.87 11.56 -4.16
CA HIS A 193 13.37 12.88 -3.79
C HIS A 193 12.81 12.85 -2.35
N ASN A 194 13.33 13.73 -1.48
CA ASN A 194 12.97 13.83 -0.05
C ASN A 194 12.86 12.48 0.68
N SER A 195 13.74 11.54 0.33
CA SER A 195 13.66 10.12 0.72
C SER A 195 15.03 9.56 1.05
N ILE A 196 15.05 8.41 1.76
CA ILE A 196 16.22 7.54 1.88
C ILE A 196 16.18 6.65 0.63
N PRO A 197 17.02 6.86 -0.40
CA PRO A 197 16.81 6.26 -1.71
C PRO A 197 16.77 4.73 -1.69
N GLN A 198 17.50 4.12 -0.77
CA GLN A 198 17.51 2.67 -0.56
C GLN A 198 17.31 2.35 0.91
N LEU A 199 16.37 1.46 1.17
CA LEU A 199 16.03 0.92 2.49
C LEU A 199 16.27 -0.58 2.51
N ASN A 200 16.53 -1.12 3.69
CA ASN A 200 16.72 -2.55 3.90
C ASN A 200 15.70 -3.11 4.89
N LEU A 201 15.37 -4.39 4.75
CA LEU A 201 14.55 -5.14 5.68
C LEU A 201 15.44 -6.06 6.51
N LYS A 202 15.23 -6.08 7.82
CA LYS A 202 16.04 -6.85 8.77
C LYS A 202 15.14 -7.68 9.68
N ASP A 203 15.61 -8.89 9.96
CA ASP A 203 15.06 -9.81 10.95
C ASP A 203 13.60 -10.26 10.72
N PHE A 204 13.07 -10.09 9.51
CA PHE A 204 11.77 -10.65 9.15
C PHE A 204 11.85 -12.19 9.13
N PRO A 205 10.90 -12.90 9.75
CA PRO A 205 10.94 -14.35 9.83
C PRO A 205 10.64 -15.00 8.48
N ASP A 206 11.10 -16.24 8.28
CA ASP A 206 10.89 -17.05 7.07
C ASP A 206 9.41 -17.32 6.73
N THR A 207 8.52 -17.07 7.68
CA THR A 207 7.06 -17.11 7.49
C THR A 207 6.54 -15.90 6.69
N SER A 208 7.38 -14.91 6.40
CA SER A 208 7.01 -13.74 5.60
C SER A 208 6.97 -14.08 4.11
N ASP A 209 5.85 -13.79 3.44
CA ASP A 209 5.73 -13.83 1.99
C ASP A 209 6.30 -12.53 1.39
N THR A 210 7.56 -12.62 0.96
CA THR A 210 8.32 -11.51 0.34
C THR A 210 7.73 -11.04 -1.00
N GLY A 211 6.76 -11.78 -1.56
CA GLY A 211 5.99 -11.38 -2.72
C GLY A 211 4.83 -10.43 -2.42
N ARG A 212 4.46 -10.23 -1.15
CA ARG A 212 3.19 -9.63 -0.73
C ARG A 212 3.42 -8.56 0.32
N VAL A 213 3.53 -7.32 -0.13
CA VAL A 213 4.04 -6.21 0.68
C VAL A 213 3.01 -5.10 0.82
N ALA A 214 3.05 -4.41 1.95
CA ALA A 214 2.35 -3.14 2.11
C ALA A 214 3.10 -2.26 3.09
N MET A 215 2.93 -0.95 2.96
CA MET A 215 3.55 0.05 3.83
C MET A 215 2.51 1.06 4.28
N LEU A 216 2.69 1.60 5.48
CA LEU A 216 1.74 2.53 6.10
C LEU A 216 2.52 3.46 7.03
N HIS A 217 2.14 4.73 7.13
CA HIS A 217 2.59 5.62 8.20
C HIS A 217 1.45 5.83 9.18
N ASP A 218 1.65 5.48 10.44
CA ASP A 218 0.57 5.43 11.44
C ASP A 218 0.37 6.75 12.21
N GLY A 219 1.06 7.81 11.78
CA GLY A 219 1.10 9.10 12.46
C GLY A 219 2.32 9.27 13.35
N THR A 220 3.01 8.17 13.70
CA THR A 220 4.25 8.20 14.48
C THR A 220 5.39 7.48 13.75
N ASP A 221 5.14 6.24 13.34
CA ASP A 221 6.14 5.34 12.79
C ASP A 221 5.81 4.96 11.34
N TYR A 222 6.85 4.72 10.55
CA TYR A 222 6.72 4.07 9.25
C TYR A 222 6.68 2.57 9.46
N ARG A 223 5.57 1.94 9.08
CA ARG A 223 5.33 0.51 9.20
C ARG A 223 5.52 -0.19 7.86
N PHE A 224 6.05 -1.40 7.94
CA PHE A 224 6.21 -2.31 6.81
C PHE A 224 5.54 -3.64 7.13
N TYR A 225 4.90 -4.24 6.14
CA TYR A 225 4.19 -5.49 6.30
C TYR A 225 4.50 -6.50 5.20
N PHE A 226 4.63 -7.76 5.61
CA PHE A 226 4.50 -8.92 4.74
C PHE A 226 3.25 -9.72 5.10
N GLN A 227 2.62 -10.33 4.10
CA GLN A 227 1.63 -11.39 4.36
C GLN A 227 2.35 -12.64 4.94
N THR A 228 1.69 -13.42 5.80
CA THR A 228 2.27 -14.67 6.32
C THR A 228 1.94 -15.89 5.46
N ARG A 229 2.96 -16.68 5.09
CA ARG A 229 2.84 -17.92 4.31
C ARG A 229 1.92 -18.97 4.95
#